data_AF-A0A1S3JMV8-F1
#
_entry.id   AF-A0A1S3JMV8-F1
#
_cell.length_a   1.000
_cell.length_b   1.000
_cell.length_c   1.000
_cell.angle_alpha   90.00
_cell.angle_beta   90.00
_cell.angle_gamma   90.00
#
_symmetry.space_group_name_H-M   'P 1'
#
loop_
_entity.id
_entity.type
_entity.pdbx_description
1 polymer ?
#
loop_
_entity_poly.entity_id
_entity_poly.type
_entity_poly.pdbx_seq_one_letter_code
_entity_poly.pdbx_strand_id
1 'polypeptide(L)'
;MATMHANRFGPKHMQYVINGNTCTKSPLTDAMTPNCIPDGAKYWGGFYIGGPDTPLPCHRWLYMSKGTNVSLTVTQQDCYPVLETEYGNTPRGGQMASIAFTSVRPGIQDPTVFNPPSICNKVSKEHPHHQLQGLHRRAMNILRR
;
A
#
# COMPACT_ATOMS: atom_id res chain seq x y z
N MET A 1 -6.77 -12.88 -16.43
CA MET A 1 -5.35 -12.86 -16.05
C MET A 1 -5.14 -11.71 -15.08
N ALA A 2 -4.81 -12.00 -13.82
CA ALA A 2 -4.53 -10.96 -12.84
C ALA A 2 -3.16 -10.34 -13.19
N THR A 3 -3.17 -9.09 -13.63
CA THR A 3 -1.95 -8.30 -13.83
C THR A 3 -1.35 -8.04 -12.45
N MET A 4 -0.32 -8.82 -12.09
CA MET A 4 0.42 -8.62 -10.86
C MET A 4 1.29 -7.37 -11.06
N HIS A 5 0.79 -6.20 -10.67
CA HIS A 5 1.56 -4.96 -10.72
C HIS A 5 2.64 -4.98 -9.63
N ALA A 6 3.75 -5.67 -9.90
CA ALA A 6 4.94 -5.65 -9.06
C ALA A 6 5.61 -4.28 -9.21
N ASN A 7 5.18 -3.33 -8.39
CA ASN A 7 5.76 -2.00 -8.39
C ASN A 7 7.01 -2.01 -7.50
N ARG A 8 8.19 -1.66 -8.04
CA ARG A 8 9.44 -1.64 -7.27
C ARG A 8 9.88 -0.19 -7.02
N PHE A 9 10.07 0.17 -5.76
CA PHE A 9 10.62 1.47 -5.34
C PHE A 9 12.15 1.41 -5.38
N GLY A 10 12.78 1.71 -6.52
CA GLY A 10 14.24 1.61 -6.64
C GLY A 10 15.02 2.65 -5.81
N PRO A 11 16.35 2.47 -5.63
CA PRO A 11 17.24 3.36 -4.86
C PRO A 11 17.39 4.80 -5.41
N LYS A 12 16.62 5.18 -6.43
CA LYS A 12 16.75 6.46 -7.16
C LYS A 12 15.42 7.25 -7.28
N HIS A 13 14.48 7.08 -6.34
CA HIS A 13 13.13 7.68 -6.43
C HIS A 13 12.42 7.31 -7.74
N MET A 14 12.44 6.02 -8.09
CA MET A 14 11.82 5.51 -9.32
C MET A 14 10.85 4.38 -8.99
N GLN A 15 9.70 4.39 -9.66
CA GLN A 15 8.77 3.27 -9.72
C GLN A 15 9.07 2.47 -10.99
N TYR A 16 9.21 1.15 -10.83
CA TYR A 16 9.27 0.21 -11.95
C TYR A 16 7.98 -0.60 -11.98
N VAL A 17 7.31 -0.67 -13.13
CA VAL A 17 6.14 -1.54 -13.37
C VAL A 17 6.58 -2.62 -14.33
N ILE A 18 6.43 -3.88 -13.93
CA ILE A 18 6.84 -5.04 -14.72
C ILE A 18 5.59 -5.80 -15.15
N ASN A 19 5.44 -6.08 -16.44
CA ASN A 19 4.36 -6.89 -16.99
C ASN A 19 4.92 -7.89 -18.01
N GLY A 20 5.15 -9.13 -17.58
CA GLY A 20 5.85 -10.13 -18.38
C GLY A 20 7.26 -9.66 -18.74
N ASN A 21 7.53 -9.50 -20.04
CA ASN A 21 8.84 -9.07 -20.55
C ASN A 21 8.96 -7.54 -20.74
N THR A 22 7.93 -6.77 -20.39
CA THR A 22 7.99 -5.31 -20.48
C THR A 22 8.26 -4.71 -19.10
N CYS A 23 9.03 -3.61 -19.10
CA CYS A 23 9.27 -2.81 -17.91
C CYS A 23 9.17 -1.33 -18.25
N THR A 24 8.31 -0.63 -17.51
CA THR A 24 8.23 0.84 -17.53
C THR A 24 8.88 1.42 -16.28
N LYS A 25 9.51 2.57 -16.41
CA LYS A 25 10.13 3.29 -15.30
C LYS A 25 9.59 4.71 -15.25
N SER A 26 9.20 5.16 -14.07
CA SER A 26 8.71 6.52 -13.87
C SER A 26 9.28 7.13 -12.58
N PRO A 27 9.56 8.45 -12.57
CA PRO A 27 10.03 9.13 -11.36
C PRO A 27 8.90 9.22 -10.34
N LEU A 28 9.23 9.04 -9.07
CA LEU A 28 8.31 9.27 -7.96
C LEU A 28 8.44 10.72 -7.50
N THR A 29 7.35 11.47 -7.59
CA THR A 29 7.31 12.89 -7.22
C THR A 29 7.06 13.12 -5.73
N ASP A 30 6.43 12.15 -5.06
CA ASP A 30 5.97 12.30 -3.68
C ASP A 30 6.88 11.58 -2.70
N ALA A 31 7.03 12.15 -1.50
CA ALA A 31 7.66 11.48 -0.37
C ALA A 31 6.92 10.17 -0.02
N MET A 32 7.67 9.16 0.45
CA MET A 32 7.09 7.89 0.88
C MET A 32 6.20 8.11 2.11
N THR A 33 4.94 7.67 2.02
CA THR A 33 4.01 7.81 3.14
C THR A 33 4.34 6.77 4.22
N PRO A 34 4.47 7.17 5.50
CA PRO A 34 4.72 6.23 6.60
C PRO A 34 3.56 5.24 6.75
N ASN A 35 3.87 3.98 7.12
CA ASN A 35 2.86 2.95 7.41
C ASN A 35 2.44 2.92 8.89
N CYS A 36 2.63 4.04 9.59
CA CYS A 36 2.21 4.17 10.97
C CYS A 36 0.83 4.83 11.01
N ILE A 37 0.10 4.60 12.10
CA ILE A 37 -1.02 5.46 12.47
C ILE A 37 -0.44 6.87 12.66
N PRO A 38 -0.93 7.90 11.96
CA PRO A 38 -0.41 9.25 12.12
C PRO A 38 -0.84 9.84 13.46
N ASP A 39 -0.02 10.72 14.06
CA ASP A 39 -0.26 11.28 15.40
C ASP A 39 -1.61 12.00 15.54
N GLY A 40 -2.14 12.56 14.45
CA GLY A 40 -3.45 13.22 14.41
C GLY A 40 -4.63 12.29 14.10
N ALA A 41 -4.43 10.98 14.06
CA ALA A 41 -5.53 10.05 13.79
C ALA A 41 -6.53 10.00 14.95
N LYS A 42 -7.82 10.05 14.60
CA LYS A 42 -8.91 9.88 15.55
C LYS A 42 -9.13 8.39 15.81
N TYR A 43 -9.01 7.97 17.07
CA TYR A 43 -9.46 6.66 17.48
C TYR A 43 -10.98 6.55 17.30
N TRP A 44 -11.44 5.51 16.61
CA TRP A 44 -12.85 5.26 16.40
C TRP A 44 -13.41 4.23 17.38
N GLY A 45 -12.64 3.17 17.66
CA GLY A 45 -13.08 2.13 18.59
C GLY A 45 -12.35 0.80 18.39
N GLY A 46 -12.58 -0.11 19.34
CA GLY A 46 -12.09 -1.48 19.33
C GLY A 46 -13.20 -2.46 19.00
N PHE A 47 -12.87 -3.52 18.27
CA PHE A 47 -13.81 -4.55 17.84
C PHE A 47 -13.09 -5.86 17.53
N TYR A 48 -13.86 -6.94 17.36
CA TYR A 48 -13.32 -8.25 16.98
C TYR A 48 -13.68 -8.58 15.54
N ILE A 49 -12.72 -9.16 14.80
CA ILE A 49 -12.97 -9.78 13.49
C ILE A 49 -12.92 -11.29 13.68
N GLY A 50 -13.89 -12.02 13.11
CA GLY A 50 -13.99 -13.48 13.23
C GLY A 50 -15.13 -13.94 14.14
N GLY A 51 -15.20 -15.24 14.37
CA GLY A 51 -16.20 -15.87 15.24
C GLY A 51 -15.76 -15.96 16.71
N PRO A 52 -16.64 -16.43 17.60
CA PRO A 52 -16.38 -16.53 19.05
C PRO A 52 -15.14 -17.36 19.41
N ASP A 53 -14.85 -18.42 18.66
CA ASP A 53 -13.74 -19.35 18.95
C ASP A 53 -12.39 -18.84 18.43
N THR A 54 -12.38 -17.90 17.48
CA THR A 54 -11.17 -17.33 16.88
C THR A 54 -11.30 -15.82 16.68
N PRO A 55 -11.47 -15.03 17.75
CA PRO A 55 -11.64 -13.59 17.63
C PRO A 55 -10.28 -12.91 17.43
N LEU A 56 -10.20 -12.02 16.43
CA LEU A 56 -9.06 -11.14 16.23
C LEU A 56 -9.39 -9.74 16.77
N PRO A 57 -8.83 -9.34 17.94
CA PRO A 57 -9.05 -8.01 18.49
C PRO A 57 -8.33 -6.94 17.64
N CYS A 58 -9.07 -5.90 17.28
CA CYS A 58 -8.64 -4.85 16.37
C CYS A 58 -9.02 -3.45 16.87
N HIS A 59 -8.23 -2.46 16.49
CA HIS A 59 -8.54 -1.03 16.65
C HIS A 59 -8.76 -0.38 15.29
N ARG A 60 -9.72 0.56 15.21
CA ARG A 60 -9.92 1.43 14.04
C ARG A 60 -9.45 2.85 14.33
N TRP A 61 -8.73 3.41 13.37
CA TRP A 61 -8.27 4.79 13.33
C TRP A 61 -8.78 5.50 12.08
N LEU A 62 -9.16 6.77 12.23
CA LEU A 62 -9.63 7.62 11.14
C LEU A 62 -8.72 8.82 10.98
N TYR A 63 -8.27 9.11 9.76
CA TYR A 63 -7.46 10.29 9.46
C TYR A 63 -7.70 10.75 8.02
N MET A 64 -7.21 11.94 7.68
CA MET A 64 -7.17 12.38 6.29
C MET A 64 -5.76 12.20 5.72
N SER A 65 -5.66 11.71 4.49
CA SER A 65 -4.41 11.64 3.75
C SER A 65 -4.61 12.25 2.37
N LYS A 66 -3.84 13.30 2.04
CA LYS A 66 -3.90 14.00 0.75
C LYS A 66 -5.34 14.38 0.33
N GLY A 67 -6.13 14.88 1.28
CA GLY A 67 -7.52 15.31 1.03
C GLY A 67 -8.55 14.17 0.93
N THR A 68 -8.17 12.92 1.17
CA THR A 68 -9.06 11.76 1.19
C THR A 68 -9.22 11.22 2.61
N ASN A 69 -10.40 10.75 2.98
CA ASN A 69 -10.60 10.12 4.29
C ASN A 69 -10.02 8.71 4.27
N VAL A 70 -9.41 8.30 5.37
CA VAL A 70 -8.80 7.00 5.54
C VAL A 70 -9.30 6.35 6.81
N SER A 71 -9.67 5.09 6.70
CA SER A 71 -10.00 4.21 7.82
C SER A 71 -8.98 3.08 7.88
N LEU A 72 -8.19 3.03 8.94
CA LEU A 72 -7.14 2.04 9.15
C LEU A 72 -7.52 1.13 10.31
N THR A 73 -7.55 -0.17 10.04
CA THR A 73 -7.72 -1.23 11.04
C THR A 73 -6.38 -1.89 11.31
N VAL A 74 -6.01 -1.97 12.59
CA VAL A 74 -4.83 -2.69 13.04
C VAL A 74 -5.18 -3.70 14.13
N THR A 75 -4.38 -4.75 14.29
CA THR A 75 -4.48 -5.65 15.44
C THR A 75 -4.22 -4.88 16.74
N GLN A 76 -4.97 -5.19 17.80
CA GLN A 76 -4.84 -4.48 19.08
C GLN A 76 -3.50 -4.76 19.78
N GLN A 77 -2.96 -5.97 19.66
CA GLN A 77 -1.77 -6.39 20.39
C GLN A 77 -0.49 -5.79 19.80
N ASP A 78 -0.29 -5.94 18.48
CA ASP A 78 1.00 -5.67 17.83
C ASP A 78 0.91 -4.59 16.73
N CYS A 79 -0.24 -3.93 16.59
CA CYS A 79 -0.46 -2.90 15.56
C CYS A 79 -0.21 -3.34 14.10
N TYR A 80 -0.33 -4.64 13.78
CA TYR A 80 -0.26 -5.10 12.39
C TYR A 80 -1.45 -4.58 11.59
N PRO A 81 -1.24 -4.10 10.35
CA PRO A 81 -2.32 -3.64 9.51
C PRO A 81 -3.21 -4.83 9.12
N VAL A 82 -4.52 -4.62 9.15
CA VAL A 82 -5.54 -5.62 8.78
C VAL A 82 -6.33 -5.18 7.55
N LEU A 83 -6.80 -3.93 7.57
CA LEU A 83 -7.60 -3.34 6.50
C LEU A 83 -7.37 -1.83 6.45
N GLU A 84 -7.11 -1.28 5.28
CA GLU A 84 -7.12 0.16 5.03
C GLU A 84 -8.16 0.47 3.96
N THR A 85 -8.99 1.49 4.19
CA THR A 85 -9.97 2.00 3.24
C THR A 85 -9.77 3.48 3.07
N GLU A 86 -9.53 3.94 1.85
CA GLU A 86 -9.52 5.35 1.46
C GLU A 86 -10.82 5.64 0.73
N TYR A 87 -11.49 6.72 1.11
CA TYR A 87 -12.77 7.08 0.54
C TYR A 87 -12.97 8.60 0.54
N GLY A 88 -13.68 9.10 -0.46
CA GLY A 88 -13.96 10.52 -0.59
C GLY A 88 -14.67 10.86 -1.89
N ASN A 89 -15.05 12.12 -2.04
CA ASN A 89 -15.66 12.61 -3.26
C ASN A 89 -14.61 13.31 -4.12
N THR A 90 -14.67 13.06 -5.43
CA THR A 90 -13.93 13.79 -6.44
C THR A 90 -14.91 14.51 -7.38
N PRO A 91 -14.46 15.47 -8.20
CA PRO A 91 -15.33 16.07 -9.23
C PRO A 91 -15.95 15.06 -10.20
N ARG A 92 -15.40 13.84 -10.25
CA ARG A 92 -15.87 12.73 -11.10
C ARG A 92 -16.77 11.73 -10.35
N GLY A 93 -17.11 12.00 -9.09
CA GLY A 93 -17.94 11.14 -8.23
C GLY A 93 -17.21 10.63 -6.99
N GLY A 94 -17.95 9.86 -6.17
CA GLY A 94 -17.42 9.18 -5.00
C GLY A 94 -16.41 8.10 -5.39
N GLN A 95 -15.26 8.10 -4.76
CA GLN A 95 -14.23 7.08 -4.92
C GLN A 95 -13.98 6.39 -3.59
N MET A 96 -13.79 5.08 -3.66
CA MET A 96 -13.42 4.25 -2.52
C MET A 96 -12.52 3.13 -2.99
N ALA A 97 -11.43 2.91 -2.26
CA ALA A 97 -10.54 1.79 -2.45
C ALA A 97 -10.24 1.16 -1.09
N SER A 98 -10.02 -0.15 -1.07
CA SER A 98 -9.68 -0.90 0.13
C SER A 98 -8.56 -1.89 -0.14
N ILE A 99 -7.67 -2.07 0.82
CA ILE A 99 -6.64 -3.11 0.82
C ILE A 99 -6.71 -3.86 2.14
N ALA A 100 -6.84 -5.18 2.04
CA ALA A 100 -6.71 -6.09 3.16
C ALA A 100 -5.29 -6.65 3.21
N PHE A 101 -4.76 -6.79 4.41
CA PHE A 101 -3.44 -7.34 4.67
C PHE A 101 -3.59 -8.71 5.30
N THR A 102 -2.97 -9.73 4.69
CA THR A 102 -3.04 -11.11 5.15
C THR A 102 -1.66 -11.73 5.16
N SER A 103 -1.45 -12.72 6.02
CA SER A 103 -0.16 -13.43 6.15
C SER A 103 1.04 -12.50 6.34
N VAL A 104 0.84 -11.39 7.06
CA VAL A 104 1.89 -10.41 7.34
C VAL A 104 2.98 -11.06 8.19
N ARG A 105 4.24 -10.89 7.77
CA ARG A 105 5.42 -11.32 8.53
C ARG A 105 6.32 -10.11 8.73
N PRO A 106 6.85 -9.89 9.94
CA PRO A 106 7.91 -8.91 10.15
C PRO A 106 9.16 -9.32 9.37
N GLY A 107 9.89 -8.34 8.87
CA GLY A 107 11.13 -8.60 8.15
C GLY A 107 10.90 -8.77 6.65
N ILE A 108 11.94 -8.41 5.91
CA ILE A 108 12.09 -8.77 4.51
C ILE A 108 12.96 -10.03 4.45
N GLN A 109 12.39 -11.16 4.04
CA GLN A 109 13.14 -12.43 3.95
C GLN A 109 14.19 -12.38 2.84
N ASP A 110 13.86 -11.80 1.69
CA ASP A 110 14.75 -11.66 0.54
C ASP A 110 14.81 -10.19 0.09
N PRO A 111 15.87 -9.44 0.39
CA PRO A 111 16.00 -8.04 -0.02
C PRO A 111 16.22 -7.87 -1.53
N THR A 112 16.59 -8.94 -2.26
CA THR A 112 16.82 -8.85 -3.71
C THR A 112 15.54 -8.58 -4.49
N VAL A 113 14.37 -8.74 -3.87
CA VAL A 113 13.07 -8.33 -4.43
C VAL A 113 13.02 -6.83 -4.78
N PHE A 114 13.88 -6.00 -4.19
CA PHE A 114 13.99 -4.57 -4.53
C PHE A 114 14.95 -4.26 -5.68
N ASN A 115 15.78 -5.21 -6.11
CA ASN A 115 16.67 -5.03 -7.25
C ASN A 115 15.85 -5.10 -8.54
N PRO A 116 15.83 -4.05 -9.40
CA PRO A 116 15.14 -4.15 -10.67
C PRO A 116 15.73 -5.28 -11.53
N PRO A 117 14.90 -6.14 -12.14
CA PRO A 117 15.40 -7.21 -13.01
C PRO A 117 16.03 -6.62 -14.28
N SER A 118 16.88 -7.39 -14.95
CA SER A 118 17.63 -6.96 -16.15
C SER A 118 16.74 -6.47 -17.30
N ILE A 119 15.49 -6.93 -17.39
CA ILE A 119 14.50 -6.43 -18.35
C ILE A 119 14.26 -4.91 -18.20
N CYS A 120 14.44 -4.35 -17.00
CA CYS A 120 14.30 -2.92 -16.73
C CYS A 120 15.52 -2.09 -17.13
N ASN A 121 16.60 -2.71 -17.63
CA ASN A 121 17.71 -2.00 -18.25
C ASN A 121 17.33 -1.46 -19.64
N LYS A 122 16.40 -2.14 -20.32
CA LYS A 122 15.82 -1.72 -21.60
C LYS A 122 14.44 -1.11 -21.34
N VAL A 123 14.44 0.10 -20.80
CA VAL A 123 13.21 0.80 -20.41
C VAL A 123 12.37 1.07 -21.65
N SER A 124 11.17 0.50 -21.71
CA SER A 124 10.18 0.89 -22.70
C SER A 124 9.77 2.35 -22.47
N LYS A 125 9.78 3.18 -23.53
CA LYS A 125 9.18 4.53 -23.50
C LYS A 125 7.67 4.49 -23.67
N GLU A 126 7.09 3.33 -23.96
CA GLU A 126 5.64 3.21 -24.15
C GLU A 126 4.92 3.31 -22.81
N HIS A 127 3.99 4.27 -22.76
CA HIS A 127 3.02 4.53 -21.71
C HIS A 127 3.62 4.58 -20.29
N PRO A 128 3.95 5.77 -19.76
CA PRO A 128 4.13 5.91 -18.32
C PRO A 128 2.85 5.43 -17.64
N HIS A 129 2.91 4.28 -16.96
CA HIS A 129 1.82 3.87 -16.10
C HIS A 129 1.57 5.00 -15.10
N HIS A 130 0.30 5.35 -14.90
CA HIS A 130 -0.09 6.32 -13.89
C HIS A 130 0.58 5.93 -12.58
N GLN A 131 1.25 6.90 -11.93
CA GLN A 131 1.91 6.66 -10.65
C GLN A 131 0.90 5.98 -9.72
N LEU A 132 1.36 4.98 -8.95
CA LEU A 132 0.47 4.43 -7.92
C LEU A 132 0.11 5.55 -6.94
N GLN A 133 -1.16 5.91 -6.92
CA GLN A 133 -1.72 6.90 -6.00
C GLN A 133 -2.51 6.19 -4.90
N GLY A 134 -2.58 6.82 -3.72
CA GLY A 134 -3.35 6.31 -2.58
C GLY A 134 -2.87 4.96 -2.04
N LEU A 135 -3.83 4.09 -1.75
CA LEU A 135 -3.68 2.76 -1.14
C LEU A 135 -2.63 1.85 -1.78
N HIS A 136 -2.55 1.81 -3.11
CA HIS A 136 -1.59 0.94 -3.80
C HIS A 136 -0.14 1.23 -3.41
N ARG A 137 0.16 2.47 -2.99
CA ARG A 137 1.49 2.88 -2.56
C ARG A 137 1.81 2.46 -1.12
N ARG A 138 0.83 2.54 -0.21
CA ARG A 138 1.02 2.15 1.21
C ARG A 138 1.20 0.64 1.37
N ALA A 139 0.44 -0.17 0.63
CA ALA A 139 0.52 -1.62 0.75
C ALA A 139 1.91 -2.19 0.49
N MET A 140 2.67 -1.60 -0.44
CA MET A 140 4.02 -2.06 -0.76
C MET A 140 5.09 -1.60 0.23
N ASN A 141 4.82 -0.56 1.03
CA ASN A 141 5.75 -0.14 2.06
C ASN A 141 5.70 -1.10 3.27
N ILE A 142 4.63 -1.87 3.47
CA ILE A 142 4.52 -2.83 4.59
C ILE A 142 5.49 -4.00 4.40
N LEU A 143 5.82 -4.36 3.15
CA LEU A 143 6.80 -5.38 2.81
C LEU A 143 8.26 -4.95 2.96
N ARG A 144 8.53 -3.77 3.55
CA ARG A 144 9.86 -3.13 3.61
C ARG A 144 10.49 -3.06 5.00
N ARG A 145 9.89 -3.66 6.01
CA ARG A 145 10.47 -3.75 7.35
C ARG A 145 10.71 -5.20 7.70
#